data_AF-A0A2J9ESC2-F1
#
_entry.id   AF-A0A2J9ESC2-F1
#
_cell.length_a   1.000
_cell.length_b   1.000
_cell.length_c   1.000
_cell.angle_alpha   90.00
_cell.angle_beta   90.00
_cell.angle_gamma   90.00
#
_symmetry.space_group_name_H-M   'P 1'
#
loop_
_entity.id
_entity.type
_entity.pdbx_description
1 polymer ?
#
loop_
_entity_poly.entity_id
_entity_poly.type
_entity_poly.pdbx_seq_one_letter_code
_entity_poly.pdbx_strand_id
1 'polypeptide(L)'
;MSPRDSVTSAPEKKRTRNREQPTPDKERARAYKARKRETHRAISLFIHTEMKEALVKLCELKGISQAELLEKLIEAEARSNGVL
;
A
#
# COMPACT_ATOMS: atom_id res chain seq x y z
N MET A 1 -19.66 -46.72 6.64
CA MET A 1 -19.81 -45.25 6.60
C MET A 1 -19.45 -44.67 7.96
N SER A 2 -18.42 -43.82 8.06
CA SER A 2 -18.20 -42.96 9.23
C SER A 2 -18.29 -41.50 8.78
N PRO A 3 -19.16 -40.68 9.40
CA PRO A 3 -19.25 -39.25 9.10
C PRO A 3 -17.97 -38.50 9.49
N ARG A 4 -17.57 -37.57 8.62
CA ARG A 4 -16.46 -36.64 8.85
C ARG A 4 -16.92 -35.53 9.78
N ASP A 5 -16.46 -35.56 11.03
CA ASP A 5 -16.51 -34.39 11.90
C ASP A 5 -15.41 -33.39 11.49
N SER A 6 -15.63 -32.68 10.39
CA SER A 6 -14.88 -31.46 10.08
C SER A 6 -15.45 -30.30 10.90
N VAL A 7 -15.15 -30.31 12.20
CA VAL A 7 -15.28 -29.13 13.06
C VAL A 7 -14.21 -28.14 12.61
N THR A 8 -14.53 -27.37 11.57
CA THR A 8 -13.76 -26.20 11.20
C THR A 8 -13.98 -25.19 12.33
N SER A 9 -13.06 -25.15 13.29
CA SER A 9 -13.03 -24.14 14.35
C SER A 9 -12.78 -22.76 13.74
N ALA A 10 -13.78 -22.22 13.06
CA ALA A 10 -13.81 -20.83 12.67
C ALA A 10 -14.01 -20.02 13.96
N PRO A 11 -13.19 -18.97 14.21
CA PRO A 11 -13.34 -18.17 15.40
C PRO A 11 -14.75 -17.56 15.47
N GLU A 12 -15.43 -17.81 16.59
CA GLU A 12 -16.85 -17.50 16.85
C GLU A 12 -17.20 -16.01 16.72
N LYS A 13 -16.19 -15.14 16.71
CA LYS A 13 -16.33 -13.73 16.32
C LYS A 13 -15.71 -13.49 14.95
N LYS A 14 -16.43 -13.89 13.89
CA LYS A 14 -16.33 -13.14 12.63
C LYS A 14 -16.65 -11.69 12.98
N ARG A 15 -15.66 -10.80 12.86
CA ARG A 15 -15.88 -9.35 12.85
C ARG A 15 -16.78 -9.05 11.65
N THR A 16 -18.08 -9.18 11.84
CA THR A 16 -19.08 -8.71 10.90
C THR A 16 -18.87 -7.21 10.84
N ARG A 17 -18.21 -6.73 9.78
CA ARG A 17 -18.24 -5.29 9.45
C ARG A 17 -19.70 -4.88 9.54
N ASN A 18 -20.01 -3.87 10.35
CA ASN A 18 -21.37 -3.45 10.63
C ASN A 18 -22.05 -3.12 9.29
N ARG A 19 -22.84 -4.07 8.75
CA ARG A 19 -23.37 -3.99 7.39
C ARG A 19 -24.55 -3.00 7.33
N GLU A 20 -25.18 -2.79 8.48
CA GLU A 20 -26.29 -1.88 8.72
C GLU A 20 -25.83 -0.42 8.77
N GLN A 21 -24.58 -0.17 9.18
CA GLN A 21 -23.95 1.15 9.16
C GLN A 21 -22.55 1.05 8.52
N PRO A 22 -22.47 1.06 7.18
CA PRO A 22 -21.20 1.13 6.48
C PRO A 22 -20.41 2.35 6.93
N THR A 23 -19.10 2.19 7.13
CA THR A 23 -18.24 3.34 7.38
C THR A 23 -18.28 4.28 6.15
N PRO A 24 -18.54 5.57 6.35
CA PRO A 24 -18.57 6.55 5.26
C PRO A 24 -17.27 6.53 4.47
N ASP A 25 -17.34 6.75 3.16
CA ASP A 25 -16.15 6.74 2.26
C ASP A 25 -15.03 7.65 2.75
N LYS A 26 -15.40 8.83 3.27
CA LYS A 26 -14.46 9.81 3.83
C LYS A 26 -13.72 9.25 5.05
N GLU A 27 -14.43 8.57 5.95
CA GLU A 27 -13.83 7.97 7.15
C GLU A 27 -12.95 6.77 6.78
N ARG A 28 -13.40 5.94 5.83
CA ARG A 28 -12.59 4.83 5.29
C ARG A 28 -11.29 5.34 4.67
N ALA A 29 -11.36 6.39 3.85
CA ALA A 29 -10.19 7.01 3.24
C ALA A 29 -9.25 7.61 4.30
N ARG A 30 -9.79 8.26 5.33
CA ARG A 30 -9.00 8.80 6.45
C ARG A 30 -8.30 7.70 7.24
N ALA A 31 -9.00 6.63 7.59
CA ALA A 31 -8.43 5.48 8.30
C ALA A 31 -7.39 4.73 7.45
N TYR A 32 -7.57 4.65 6.13
CA TYR A 32 -6.56 4.12 5.23
C TYR A 32 -5.29 4.99 5.23
N LYS A 33 -5.45 6.31 5.06
CA LYS A 33 -4.32 7.25 5.10
C LYS A 33 -3.59 7.25 6.44
N ALA A 34 -4.32 7.15 7.56
CA ALA A 34 -3.74 7.07 8.90
C ALA A 34 -2.82 5.85 9.05
N ARG A 35 -3.32 4.66 8.70
CA ARG A 35 -2.52 3.42 8.70
C ARG A 35 -1.31 3.50 7.77
N LYS A 36 -1.47 4.10 6.58
CA LYS A 36 -0.36 4.25 5.63
C LYS A 36 0.75 5.18 6.16
N ARG A 37 0.39 6.18 6.98
CA ARG A 37 1.35 7.12 7.59
C ARG A 37 2.19 6.51 8.71
N GLU A 38 1.74 5.41 9.31
CA GLU A 38 2.52 4.70 10.34
C GLU A 38 3.79 4.08 9.75
N THR A 39 3.72 3.60 8.49
CA THR A 39 4.82 2.92 7.81
C THR A 39 5.51 3.76 6.73
N HIS A 40 4.79 4.71 6.11
CA HIS A 40 5.32 5.53 5.01
C HIS A 40 5.17 7.02 5.34
N ARG A 41 6.21 7.80 5.09
CA ARG A 41 6.12 9.28 5.14
C ARG A 41 5.91 9.85 3.74
N ALA A 42 5.06 10.85 3.63
CA ALA A 42 4.82 11.54 2.37
C ALA A 42 6.01 12.48 2.05
N ILE A 43 6.44 12.48 0.79
CA ILE A 43 7.50 13.36 0.30
C ILE A 43 6.88 14.29 -0.76
N SER A 44 7.13 15.59 -0.64
CA SER A 44 6.73 16.60 -1.63
C SER A 44 7.98 17.12 -2.32
N LEU A 45 8.11 16.84 -3.62
CA LEU A 45 9.30 17.20 -4.40
C LEU A 45 8.90 18.04 -5.61
N PHE A 46 9.77 18.98 -5.96
CA PHE A 46 9.74 19.68 -7.24
C PHE A 46 10.97 19.24 -8.03
N ILE A 47 10.74 18.75 -9.24
CA ILE A 47 11.78 18.30 -10.18
C ILE A 47 11.53 18.94 -11.53
N HIS A 48 12.54 18.92 -12.41
CA HIS A 48 12.39 19.38 -13.78
C HIS A 48 11.27 18.63 -14.50
N THR A 49 10.52 19.36 -15.33
CA THR A 49 9.36 18.84 -16.06
C THR A 49 9.70 17.62 -16.89
N GLU A 50 10.81 17.65 -17.63
CA GLU A 50 11.27 16.54 -18.47
C GLU A 50 11.52 15.26 -17.66
N MET A 51 12.11 15.40 -16.47
CA MET A 51 12.36 14.26 -15.57
C MET A 51 11.05 13.70 -15.02
N LYS A 52 10.06 14.56 -14.74
CA LYS A 52 8.73 14.12 -14.32
C LYS A 52 8.01 13.34 -15.42
N GLU A 53 8.10 13.79 -16.67
CA GLU A 53 7.54 13.07 -17.81
C GLU A 53 8.22 11.71 -18.02
N ALA A 54 9.54 11.67 -17.92
CA ALA A 54 10.30 10.42 -17.97
C ALA A 54 9.90 9.46 -16.85
N LEU A 55 9.73 9.96 -15.62
CA LEU A 55 9.27 9.17 -14.48
C LEU A 55 7.90 8.53 -14.75
N VAL A 56 6.95 9.30 -15.29
CA VAL A 56 5.61 8.80 -15.62
C VAL A 56 5.68 7.69 -16.67
N LYS A 57 6.42 7.90 -17.76
CA LYS A 57 6.62 6.89 -18.81
C LYS A 57 7.26 5.61 -18.26
N LEU A 58 8.26 5.74 -17.37
CA LEU A 58 8.90 4.60 -16.72
C LEU A 58 7.94 3.83 -15.80
N CYS A 59 7.03 4.53 -15.12
CA CYS A 59 6.00 3.90 -14.29
C CYS A 59 5.02 3.11 -15.16
N GLU A 60 4.58 3.67 -16.28
CA GLU A 60 3.68 3.02 -17.24
C GLU A 60 4.32 1.76 -17.84
N LEU A 61 5.58 1.85 -18.29
CA LEU A 61 6.31 0.73 -18.87
C LEU A 61 6.49 -0.44 -17.89
N LYS A 62 6.73 -0.14 -16.61
CA LYS A 62 6.97 -1.15 -15.57
C LYS A 62 5.69 -1.60 -14.86
N GLY A 63 4.57 -0.92 -15.07
CA GLY A 63 3.30 -1.18 -14.38
C GLY A 63 3.37 -0.96 -12.86
N ILE A 64 4.22 -0.05 -12.39
CA ILE A 64 4.42 0.25 -10.96
C ILE A 64 4.04 1.69 -10.63
N SER A 65 3.78 1.96 -9.35
CA SER A 65 3.48 3.31 -8.90
C SER A 65 4.73 4.21 -8.88
N GLN A 66 4.53 5.53 -8.97
CA GLN A 66 5.62 6.51 -8.87
C GLN A 66 6.39 6.39 -7.56
N ALA A 67 5.68 6.10 -6.46
CA ALA A 67 6.30 5.90 -5.15
C ALA A 67 7.20 4.66 -5.14
N GLU A 68 6.74 3.53 -5.66
CA GLU A 68 7.55 2.30 -5.75
C GLU A 68 8.79 2.47 -6.62
N LEU A 69 8.68 3.19 -7.74
CA LEU A 69 9.84 3.47 -8.58
C LEU A 69 10.86 4.32 -7.84
N LEU A 70 10.40 5.33 -7.10
CA LEU A 70 11.27 6.19 -6.30
C LEU A 70 11.93 5.44 -5.13
N GLU A 71 11.17 4.59 -4.43
CA GLU A 71 11.70 3.73 -3.36
C GLU A 71 12.81 2.82 -3.87
N LYS A 72 12.62 2.17 -5.03
CA LYS A 72 13.64 1.30 -5.64
C LYS A 72 14.90 2.07 -6.06
N LEU A 73 14.74 3.28 -6.60
CA LEU A 73 15.87 4.13 -6.98
C LEU A 73 16.67 4.55 -5.74
N ILE A 74 15.98 5.01 -4.69
CA ILE A 74 16.61 5.42 -3.42
C ILE A 74 17.28 4.21 -2.76
N GLU A 75 16.64 3.05 -2.73
CA GLU A 75 17.21 1.83 -2.13
C GLU A 75 18.48 1.39 -2.84
N ALA A 76 18.48 1.39 -4.18
CA ALA A 76 19.67 1.05 -4.97
C ALA A 76 20.83 2.02 -4.72
N GLU A 77 20.55 3.33 -4.71
CA GLU A 77 21.55 4.37 -4.48
C GLU A 77 22.06 4.38 -3.04
N ALA A 78 21.20 4.18 -2.05
CA ALA A 78 21.57 4.10 -0.65
C ALA A 78 22.48 2.89 -0.36
N ARG A 79 22.17 1.72 -0.94
CA ARG A 79 23.03 0.53 -0.84
C ARG A 79 24.39 0.75 -1.51
N SER A 80 24.40 1.39 -2.68
CA SER A 80 25.65 1.70 -3.39
C SER A 80 26.55 2.66 -2.60
N ASN A 81 25.95 3.59 -1.85
CA ASN A 81 26.65 4.58 -1.05
C ASN A 81 26.87 4.15 0.42
N GLY A 82 26.45 2.94 0.80
CA GLY A 82 26.60 2.41 2.17
C GLY A 82 25.76 3.14 3.23
N VAL A 83 24.70 3.82 2.82
CA VAL A 83 23.74 4.50 3.72
C VAL A 83 22.70 3.53 4.26
N LEU A 84 22.46 2.43 3.52
CA LEU A 84 21.57 1.31 3.86
C LEU A 84 22.25 -0.03 3.59
#